data_AF-A0A7S0Z6Z6-F1
#
_entry.id   AF-A0A7S0Z6Z6-F1
#
_cell.length_a   1.000
_cell.length_b   1.000
_cell.length_c   1.000
_cell.angle_alpha   90.00
_cell.angle_beta   90.00
_cell.angle_gamma   90.00
#
_symmetry.space_group_name_H-M   'P 1'
#
loop_
_entity.id
_entity.type
_entity.pdbx_description
1 polymer ?
#
loop_
_entity_poly.entity_id
_entity_poly.type
_entity_poly.pdbx_seq_one_letter_code
_entity_poly.pdbx_strand_id
1 'polypeptide(L)'
;EVIQQKSVTWKMQESDIGYIRISTFNERTTLLLEEAVEGIAKETGSRPRGLIVDLRNNGGGLLDQAVSVSDMFLSGGEVVSTQGRRISDMERYNARSGEVFKGVPMIVLINGGSAS
;
A
#
# COMPACT_ATOMS: atom_id res chain seq x y z
N GLU A 1 -0.98 -0.93 -29.28
CA GLU A 1 -1.39 -1.69 -28.08
C GLU A 1 -0.92 -0.90 -26.87
N VAL A 2 -1.83 -0.44 -26.00
CA VAL A 2 -1.44 0.29 -24.78
C VAL A 2 -1.25 -0.76 -23.70
N ILE A 3 0.01 -1.06 -23.36
CA ILE A 3 0.33 -1.92 -22.22
C ILE A 3 -0.02 -1.11 -20.96
N GLN A 4 -1.19 -1.38 -20.37
CA GLN A 4 -1.54 -0.84 -19.06
C GLN A 4 -0.74 -1.60 -18.01
N GLN A 5 0.36 -1.01 -17.56
CA GLN A 5 1.15 -1.55 -16.45
C GLN A 5 0.28 -1.57 -15.18
N LYS A 6 0.09 -2.75 -14.59
CA LYS A 6 -0.58 -2.87 -13.29
C LYS A 6 0.30 -2.22 -12.22
N SER A 7 -0.24 -1.22 -11.51
CA SER A 7 0.48 -0.57 -10.40
C SER A 7 0.72 -1.54 -9.25
N VAL A 8 -0.22 -2.46 -9.02
CA VAL A 8 -0.13 -3.50 -7.98
C VAL A 8 -0.13 -4.90 -8.60
N THR A 9 0.76 -5.76 -8.12
CA THR A 9 0.74 -7.21 -8.36
C THR A 9 0.89 -7.95 -7.04
N TRP A 10 0.42 -9.20 -6.97
CA TRP A 10 0.52 -10.00 -5.76
C TRP A 10 0.72 -11.49 -6.06
N LYS A 11 1.22 -12.22 -5.06
CA LYS A 11 1.36 -13.68 -5.07
C LYS A 11 1.47 -14.23 -3.65
N MET A 12 1.21 -15.52 -3.49
CA MET A 12 1.57 -16.25 -2.27
C MET A 12 3.03 -16.71 -2.34
N GLN A 13 3.75 -16.47 -1.25
CA GLN A 13 5.11 -16.97 -1.03
C GLN A 13 5.03 -18.06 0.05
N GLU A 14 5.61 -19.23 -0.21
CA GLU A 14 5.60 -20.38 0.72
C GLU A 14 4.20 -20.78 1.23
N SER A 15 3.16 -20.48 0.44
CA SER A 15 1.74 -20.76 0.69
C SER A 15 1.08 -20.03 1.86
N ASP A 16 1.80 -19.22 2.64
CA ASP A 16 1.24 -18.53 3.79
C ASP A 16 1.70 -17.07 3.98
N ILE A 17 2.64 -16.59 3.16
CA ILE A 17 3.07 -15.18 3.15
C ILE A 17 2.48 -14.48 1.92
N GLY A 18 1.71 -13.41 2.15
CA GLY A 18 1.20 -12.57 1.07
C GLY A 18 2.29 -11.60 0.60
N TYR A 19 2.73 -11.72 -0.64
CA TYR A 19 3.66 -10.76 -1.26
C TYR A 19 2.89 -9.83 -2.19
N ILE A 20 2.95 -8.53 -1.93
CA ILE A 20 2.31 -7.47 -2.71
C ILE A 20 3.41 -6.53 -3.21
N ARG A 21 3.43 -6.25 -4.51
CA ARG A 21 4.35 -5.28 -5.11
C ARG A 21 3.56 -4.08 -5.61
N ILE A 22 3.97 -2.88 -5.20
CA ILE A 22 3.42 -1.62 -5.69
C ILE A 22 4.53 -0.89 -6.44
N SER A 23 4.38 -0.78 -7.76
CA SER A 23 5.40 -0.21 -8.66
C SER A 23 5.26 1.30 -8.89
N THR A 24 4.09 1.87 -8.63
CA THR A 24 3.80 3.31 -8.68
C THR A 24 2.47 3.58 -7.98
N PHE A 25 2.24 4.81 -7.52
CA PHE A 25 0.96 5.26 -6.98
C PHE A 25 0.16 6.02 -8.04
N ASN A 26 -0.68 5.31 -8.79
CA ASN A 26 -1.64 5.88 -9.73
C ASN A 26 -3.10 5.71 -9.26
N GLU A 27 -4.06 6.28 -9.98
CA GLU A 27 -5.49 6.27 -9.65
C GLU A 27 -6.12 4.88 -9.44
N ARG A 28 -5.46 3.81 -9.92
CA ARG A 28 -5.96 2.42 -9.80
C ARG A 28 -5.33 1.66 -8.64
N THR A 29 -4.38 2.27 -7.92
CA THR A 29 -3.55 1.56 -6.93
C THR A 29 -4.38 1.02 -5.79
N THR A 30 -5.27 1.84 -5.21
CA THR A 30 -6.15 1.39 -4.12
C THR A 30 -7.01 0.21 -4.54
N LEU A 31 -7.70 0.30 -5.68
CA LEU A 31 -8.55 -0.77 -6.19
C LEU A 31 -7.77 -2.08 -6.38
N LEU A 32 -6.60 -2.01 -7.02
CA LEU A 32 -5.78 -3.21 -7.26
C LEU A 32 -5.18 -3.78 -5.97
N LEU A 33 -4.98 -2.95 -4.94
CA LEU A 33 -4.56 -3.40 -3.62
C LEU A 33 -5.68 -4.12 -2.87
N GLU A 34 -6.92 -3.60 -2.94
CA GLU A 34 -8.11 -4.29 -2.43
C GLU A 34 -8.27 -5.68 -3.07
N GLU A 35 -8.17 -5.75 -4.40
CA GLU A 35 -8.19 -7.03 -5.14
C GLU A 35 -7.07 -7.98 -4.68
N ALA A 36 -5.87 -7.46 -4.41
CA ALA A 36 -4.75 -8.26 -3.93
C ALA A 36 -4.99 -8.81 -2.52
N VAL A 37 -5.51 -7.98 -1.62
CA VAL A 37 -5.87 -8.37 -0.26
C VAL A 37 -6.94 -9.46 -0.28
N GLU A 38 -8.00 -9.28 -1.07
CA GLU A 38 -9.05 -10.28 -1.20
C GLU A 38 -8.50 -11.60 -1.76
N GLY A 39 -7.61 -11.53 -2.75
CA GLY A 39 -6.94 -12.69 -3.32
C GLY A 39 -6.12 -13.46 -2.28
N ILE A 40 -5.31 -12.76 -1.50
CA ILE A 40 -4.52 -13.36 -0.40
C ILE A 40 -5.43 -14.00 0.65
N ALA A 41 -6.53 -13.33 1.02
CA ALA A 41 -7.49 -13.87 1.99
C ALA A 41 -8.14 -15.16 1.50
N LYS A 42 -8.48 -15.24 0.20
CA LYS A 42 -9.05 -16.44 -0.44
C LYS A 42 -8.05 -17.60 -0.45
N GLU A 43 -6.81 -17.35 -0.87
CA GLU A 43 -5.76 -18.38 -0.95
C GLU A 43 -5.37 -18.93 0.43
N THR A 44 -5.38 -18.07 1.46
CA THR A 44 -5.04 -18.47 2.83
C THR A 44 -6.26 -18.99 3.63
N GLY A 45 -7.46 -18.92 3.05
CA GLY A 45 -8.73 -19.24 3.70
C GLY A 45 -9.14 -18.28 4.83
N SER A 46 -8.29 -17.32 5.19
CA SER A 46 -8.62 -16.26 6.16
C SER A 46 -7.57 -15.14 6.13
N ARG A 47 -6.43 -15.35 6.81
CA ARG A 47 -5.35 -14.38 6.98
C ARG A 47 -4.02 -15.05 6.66
N PRO A 48 -3.09 -14.35 5.99
CA PRO A 48 -1.73 -14.84 5.82
C PRO A 48 -0.99 -14.84 7.16
N ARG A 49 0.07 -15.64 7.26
CA ARG A 49 1.01 -15.61 8.39
C ARG A 49 1.77 -14.29 8.44
N GLY A 50 1.99 -13.66 7.29
CA GLY A 50 2.71 -12.40 7.18
C GLY A 50 2.50 -11.74 5.83
N LEU A 51 2.82 -10.46 5.76
CA LEU A 51 2.75 -9.66 4.54
C LEU A 51 4.13 -9.08 4.19
N ILE A 52 4.44 -9.07 2.91
CA ILE A 52 5.57 -8.34 2.35
C ILE A 52 5.00 -7.33 1.36
N VAL A 53 5.20 -6.05 1.63
CA VAL A 53 4.87 -4.95 0.72
C VAL A 53 6.16 -4.45 0.06
N ASP A 54 6.30 -4.70 -1.23
CA ASP A 54 7.48 -4.34 -2.01
C ASP A 54 7.27 -3.04 -2.77
N LEU A 55 7.98 -1.99 -2.33
CA LEU A 55 8.02 -0.65 -2.92
C LEU A 55 9.35 -0.38 -3.64
N ARG A 56 10.18 -1.42 -3.91
CA ARG A 56 11.45 -1.24 -4.62
C ARG A 56 11.19 -0.74 -6.04
N ASN A 57 11.94 0.28 -6.44
CA ASN A 57 11.79 1.01 -7.71
C ASN A 57 10.41 1.67 -7.89
N ASN A 58 9.70 1.96 -6.79
CA ASN A 58 8.51 2.79 -6.82
C ASN A 58 8.91 4.27 -6.70
N GLY A 59 8.94 4.98 -7.82
CA GLY A 59 9.31 6.41 -7.88
C GLY A 59 8.23 7.37 -7.36
N GLY A 60 7.19 6.85 -6.70
CA GLY A 60 6.12 7.63 -6.10
C GLY A 60 4.89 7.69 -6.98
N GLY A 61 4.22 8.84 -6.93
CA GLY A 61 2.97 9.11 -7.64
C GLY A 61 2.04 9.97 -6.81
N LEU A 62 0.75 9.70 -6.92
CA LEU A 62 -0.30 10.50 -6.30
C LEU A 62 -0.32 10.31 -4.77
N LEU A 63 -0.28 11.44 -4.03
CA LEU A 63 -0.24 11.46 -2.56
C LEU A 63 -1.48 10.82 -1.94
N ASP A 64 -2.66 11.12 -2.46
CA ASP A 64 -3.95 10.56 -2.02
C ASP A 64 -3.97 9.03 -2.14
N GLN A 65 -3.34 8.48 -3.18
CA GLN A 65 -3.21 7.04 -3.38
C GLN A 65 -2.25 6.42 -2.36
N ALA A 66 -1.13 7.07 -2.06
CA ALA A 66 -0.22 6.62 -1.01
C ALA A 66 -0.88 6.64 0.38
N VAL A 67 -1.67 7.68 0.66
CA VAL A 67 -2.47 7.78 1.89
C VAL A 67 -3.51 6.66 1.94
N SER A 68 -4.26 6.44 0.86
CA SER A 68 -5.30 5.41 0.78
C SER A 68 -4.72 3.99 0.93
N VAL A 69 -3.55 3.72 0.37
CA VAL A 69 -2.84 2.44 0.55
C VAL A 69 -2.43 2.25 2.00
N SER A 70 -1.91 3.30 2.64
CA SER A 70 -1.53 3.26 4.05
C SER A 70 -2.75 3.04 4.95
N ASP A 71 -3.88 3.66 4.60
CA ASP A 71 -5.14 3.57 5.32
C ASP A 71 -5.62 2.13 5.48
N MET A 72 -5.42 1.27 4.47
CA MET A 72 -5.85 -0.13 4.51
C MET A 72 -5.19 -0.96 5.62
N PHE A 73 -4.02 -0.54 6.11
CA PHE A 73 -3.23 -1.29 7.07
C PHE A 73 -3.12 -0.62 8.45
N LEU A 74 -3.57 0.62 8.58
CA LEU A 74 -3.44 1.42 9.80
C LEU A 74 -4.76 1.50 10.54
N SER A 75 -4.72 1.30 11.86
CA SER A 75 -5.85 1.47 12.78
C SER A 75 -6.27 2.93 13.01
N GLY A 76 -5.81 3.85 12.16
CA GLY A 76 -5.94 5.30 12.31
C GLY A 76 -4.62 5.99 12.72
N GLY A 77 -4.68 7.32 12.77
CA GLY A 77 -3.52 8.18 13.05
C GLY A 77 -3.10 9.01 11.83
N GLU A 78 -2.17 9.95 12.06
CA GLU A 78 -1.62 10.78 10.99
C GLU A 78 -0.72 9.94 10.08
N VAL A 79 -1.02 9.95 8.77
CA VAL A 79 -0.25 9.22 7.74
C VAL A 79 0.83 10.13 7.18
N VAL A 80 0.44 11.37 6.83
CA VAL A 80 1.36 12.38 6.30
C VAL A 80 0.82 13.77 6.57
N SER A 81 1.73 14.70 6.86
CA SER A 81 1.44 16.13 6.90
C SER A 81 2.27 16.86 5.84
N THR A 82 1.66 17.73 5.06
CA THR A 82 2.38 18.67 4.20
C THR A 82 2.54 19.98 4.94
N GLN A 83 3.73 20.59 4.87
CA GLN A 83 4.00 21.88 5.49
C GLN A 83 4.42 22.87 4.41
N GLY A 84 3.50 23.75 4.03
CA GLY A 84 3.79 24.89 3.18
C GLY A 84 4.57 25.99 3.92
N ARG A 85 4.93 27.04 3.17
CA ARG A 85 5.74 28.16 3.71
C ARG A 85 4.97 28.99 4.75
N ARG A 86 3.64 28.98 4.69
CA ARG A 86 2.77 29.62 5.67
C ARG A 86 2.12 28.55 6.54
N ILE A 87 1.83 28.90 7.79
CA ILE A 87 1.16 28.01 8.75
C ILE A 87 -0.24 27.60 8.24
N SER A 88 -0.90 28.46 7.47
CA SER A 88 -2.19 28.17 6.81
C SER A 88 -2.12 27.07 5.75
N ASP A 89 -0.91 26.76 5.27
CA ASP A 89 -0.67 25.82 4.17
C ASP A 89 -0.25 24.45 4.72
N MET A 90 -0.66 24.15 5.97
CA MET A 90 -0.47 22.85 6.59
C MET A 90 -1.68 21.98 6.30
N GLU A 91 -1.47 20.87 5.57
CA GLU A 91 -2.50 19.85 5.39
C GLU A 91 -2.10 18.58 6.14
N ARG A 92 -3.08 17.92 6.74
CA ARG A 92 -2.89 16.66 7.45
C ARG A 92 -3.80 15.60 6.84
N TYR A 93 -3.20 14.47 6.54
CA TYR A 93 -3.85 13.31 5.99
C TYR A 93 -3.82 12.22 7.05
N ASN A 94 -5.00 11.83 7.53
CA ASN A 94 -5.16 10.80 8.56
C ASN A 94 -5.73 9.52 7.95
N ALA A 95 -5.29 8.39 8.46
CA ALA A 95 -5.88 7.10 8.16
C ALA A 95 -7.30 7.03 8.77
N ARG A 96 -8.25 6.58 7.97
CA ARG A 96 -9.61 6.19 8.34
C ARG A 96 -9.66 4.67 8.57
N SER A 97 -9.02 4.22 9.64
CA SER A 97 -9.17 2.86 10.24
C SER A 97 -9.46 1.72 9.25
N GLY A 98 -8.51 1.38 8.38
CA GLY A 98 -8.46 0.08 7.70
C GLY A 98 -7.55 -0.87 8.47
N GLU A 99 -8.11 -1.90 9.10
CA GLU A 99 -7.33 -2.96 9.77
C GLU A 99 -7.38 -4.26 8.98
N VAL A 100 -7.09 -4.18 7.69
CA VAL A 100 -6.93 -5.38 6.87
C VAL A 100 -5.85 -6.25 7.51
N PHE A 101 -6.16 -7.53 7.70
CA PHE A 101 -5.25 -8.49 8.33
C PHE A 101 -4.73 -8.03 9.71
N LYS A 102 -5.62 -7.47 10.56
CA LYS A 102 -5.28 -7.04 11.93
C LYS A 102 -4.39 -8.06 12.67
N GLY A 103 -3.25 -7.60 13.16
CA GLY A 103 -2.29 -8.39 13.93
C GLY A 103 -1.35 -9.27 13.09
N VAL A 104 -1.48 -9.26 11.75
CA VAL A 104 -0.54 -9.95 10.86
C VAL A 104 0.75 -9.12 10.76
N PRO A 105 1.94 -9.73 10.98
CA PRO A 105 3.21 -9.04 10.82
C PRO A 105 3.44 -8.63 9.36
N MET A 106 3.93 -7.41 9.17
CA MET A 106 4.21 -6.84 7.84
C MET A 106 5.66 -6.38 7.74
N ILE A 107 6.25 -6.60 6.57
CA ILE A 107 7.56 -6.07 6.18
C ILE A 107 7.37 -5.19 4.94
N VAL A 108 8.02 -4.02 4.93
CA VAL A 108 8.07 -3.13 3.77
C VAL A 108 9.47 -3.16 3.16
N LEU A 109 9.58 -3.42 1.85
CA LEU A 109 10.84 -3.43 1.12
C LEU A 109 10.99 -2.15 0.30
N ILE A 110 12.14 -1.48 0.44
CA ILE A 110 12.50 -0.26 -0.29
C ILE A 110 13.92 -0.36 -0.87
N ASN A 111 14.26 0.48 -1.84
CA ASN A 111 15.64 0.61 -2.35
C ASN A 111 15.93 2.05 -2.82
N GLY A 112 17.10 2.29 -3.41
CA GLY A 112 17.48 3.62 -3.92
C GLY A 112 16.62 4.14 -5.09
N GLY A 113 15.73 3.32 -5.66
CA GLY A 113 14.74 3.74 -6.65
C GLY A 113 13.36 4.03 -6.04
N SER A 114 13.20 3.88 -4.72
CA SER A 114 11.99 4.27 -4.00
C SER A 114 12.05 5.77 -3.70
N ALA A 115 11.12 6.56 -4.24
CA ALA A 115 11.18 8.01 -4.17
C ALA A 115 9.79 8.68 -4.27
N SER A 116 9.77 9.99 -4.05
CA SER A 116 8.66 10.91 -4.35
C SER A 116 9.21 12.33 -4.49
#